data_AF-A0A453SS17-F1
#
_entry.id   AF-A0A453SS17-F1
#
_cell.length_a   1.000
_cell.length_b   1.000
_cell.length_c   1.000
_cell.angle_alpha   90.00
_cell.angle_beta   90.00
_cell.angle_gamma   90.00
#
_symmetry.space_group_name_H-M   'P 1'
#
loop_
_entity.id
_entity.type
_entity.pdbx_description
1 polymer ?
#
loop_
_entity_poly.entity_id
_entity_poly.type
_entity_poly.pdbx_seq_one_letter_code
_entity_poly.pdbx_strand_id
1 'polypeptide(L)'
;MVVKLLDSRWEVIYFVAEHNHALVDKPSLIKYPRSHQGIPRKRGPSLHISTICNIPTGRMMHIMSDYYGIELIVPYGTKHISNLKSELNKDATKEGDMIETVAYFKDQQ
;
A
#
# COMPACT_ATOMS: atom_id res chain seq x y z
N MET A 1 -27.85 -8.62 -8.20
CA MET A 1 -28.05 -8.86 -6.76
C MET A 1 -29.31 -8.14 -6.32
N VAL A 2 -30.17 -8.77 -5.55
CA VAL A 2 -31.34 -8.15 -4.91
C VAL A 2 -31.20 -8.34 -3.40
N VAL A 3 -31.42 -7.26 -2.66
CA VAL A 3 -31.33 -7.23 -1.20
C VAL A 3 -32.67 -6.81 -0.60
N LYS A 4 -32.95 -7.30 0.60
CA LYS A 4 -34.13 -6.92 1.39
C LYS A 4 -33.69 -6.63 2.82
N LEU A 5 -34.27 -5.60 3.43
CA LEU A 5 -34.07 -5.28 4.83
C LEU A 5 -35.05 -6.10 5.67
N LEU A 6 -34.53 -6.99 6.52
CA LEU A 6 -35.30 -7.85 7.43
C LEU A 6 -34.65 -7.74 8.82
N ASP A 7 -35.45 -7.47 9.85
CA ASP A 7 -35.00 -7.35 11.24
C ASP A 7 -33.73 -6.48 11.44
N SER A 8 -33.71 -5.32 10.77
CA SER A 8 -32.58 -4.39 10.76
C SER A 8 -31.27 -4.94 10.18
N ARG A 9 -31.34 -6.00 9.38
CA ARG A 9 -30.20 -6.59 8.65
C ARG A 9 -30.51 -6.63 7.16
N TRP A 10 -29.49 -6.33 6.36
CA TRP A 10 -29.57 -6.47 4.91
C TRP A 10 -29.30 -7.92 4.52
N GLU A 11 -30.32 -8.58 3.98
CA GLU A 11 -30.19 -9.95 3.48
C GLU A 11 -30.19 -9.94 1.94
N VAL A 12 -29.26 -10.72 1.37
CA VAL A 12 -29.19 -10.95 -0.08
C VAL A 12 -30.15 -12.08 -0.43
N ILE A 13 -31.27 -11.75 -1.04
CA ILE A 13 -32.33 -12.72 -1.40
C ILE A 13 -32.16 -13.28 -2.82
N TYR A 14 -31.33 -12.64 -3.64
CA TYR A 14 -31.03 -13.10 -4.99
C TYR A 14 -29.65 -12.64 -5.45
N PHE A 15 -28.85 -13.59 -5.92
CA PHE A 15 -27.51 -13.36 -6.45
C PHE A 15 -27.29 -14.24 -7.66
N VAL A 16 -26.85 -13.66 -8.78
CA VAL A 16 -26.42 -14.40 -9.97
C VAL A 16 -24.90 -14.53 -9.87
N ALA A 17 -24.45 -15.76 -9.60
CA ALA A 17 -23.03 -16.08 -9.52
C ALA A 17 -22.40 -16.35 -10.90
N GLU A 18 -23.22 -16.53 -11.93
CA GLU A 18 -22.77 -16.80 -13.28
C GLU A 18 -22.20 -15.55 -13.93
N HIS A 19 -20.97 -15.67 -14.44
CA HIS A 19 -20.27 -14.59 -15.11
C HIS A 19 -20.27 -14.85 -16.62
N ASN A 20 -20.36 -13.79 -17.41
CA ASN A 20 -20.22 -13.87 -18.87
C ASN A 20 -18.75 -13.93 -19.34
N HIS A 21 -17.82 -14.11 -18.41
CA HIS A 21 -16.39 -14.23 -18.66
C HIS A 21 -15.74 -15.12 -17.60
N ALA A 22 -14.55 -15.64 -17.90
CA ALA A 22 -13.75 -16.38 -16.93
C ALA A 22 -13.43 -15.51 -15.70
N LEU A 23 -13.45 -16.13 -14.52
CA LEU A 23 -13.00 -15.50 -13.28
C LEU A 23 -11.51 -15.17 -13.40
N VAL A 24 -11.13 -13.97 -12.93
CA VAL A 24 -9.75 -13.51 -12.98
C VAL A 24 -9.06 -13.83 -11.66
N ASP A 25 -8.38 -14.97 -11.60
CA ASP A 25 -7.73 -15.47 -10.38
C ASP A 25 -6.50 -14.65 -9.95
N LYS A 26 -5.84 -14.02 -10.93
CA LYS A 26 -4.68 -13.15 -10.75
C LYS A 26 -4.91 -11.90 -11.56
N PRO A 27 -5.56 -10.89 -11.00
CA PRO A 27 -5.88 -9.74 -11.81
C PRO A 27 -4.57 -9.07 -12.22
N SER A 28 -4.45 -8.85 -13.53
CA SER A 28 -3.25 -8.26 -14.12
C SER A 28 -3.04 -6.89 -13.46
N LEU A 29 -1.85 -6.67 -12.92
CA LEU A 29 -1.45 -5.41 -12.26
C LEU A 29 -1.67 -4.14 -13.10
N ILE A 30 -1.83 -4.33 -14.41
CA ILE A 30 -2.02 -3.33 -15.45
C ILE A 30 -3.48 -2.81 -15.51
N LYS A 31 -4.47 -3.58 -15.03
CA LYS A 31 -5.91 -3.35 -15.32
C LYS A 31 -6.76 -2.99 -14.10
N TYR A 32 -6.15 -2.75 -12.96
CA TYR A 32 -6.86 -2.58 -11.72
C TYR A 32 -7.56 -1.21 -11.60
N PRO A 33 -8.83 -1.17 -11.16
CA PRO A 33 -9.45 0.04 -10.64
C PRO A 33 -8.57 0.67 -9.54
N ARG A 34 -8.65 1.99 -9.32
CA ARG A 34 -7.82 2.70 -8.31
C ARG A 34 -7.85 2.04 -6.93
N SER A 35 -8.94 1.38 -6.56
CA SER A 35 -9.11 0.65 -5.29
C SER A 35 -8.15 -0.53 -5.11
N HIS A 36 -7.62 -1.07 -6.20
CA HIS A 36 -6.68 -2.19 -6.19
C HIS A 36 -5.25 -1.76 -6.53
N GLN A 37 -5.02 -0.45 -6.77
CA GLN A 37 -3.67 0.09 -6.89
C GLN A 37 -2.99 0.08 -5.52
N GLY A 38 -1.73 -0.33 -5.47
CA GLY A 38 -1.01 -0.41 -4.22
C GLY A 38 0.34 -1.09 -4.33
N ILE A 39 1.21 -0.74 -3.39
CA ILE A 39 2.52 -1.38 -3.26
C ILE A 39 2.32 -2.70 -2.50
N PRO A 40 2.65 -3.86 -3.09
CA PRO A 40 2.53 -5.13 -2.38
C PRO A 40 3.45 -5.17 -1.16
N ARG A 41 2.95 -5.64 -0.01
CA ARG A 41 3.73 -5.72 1.25
C ARG A 41 5.06 -6.47 1.09
N LYS A 42 5.09 -7.53 0.26
CA LYS A 42 6.31 -8.30 -0.04
C LYS A 42 7.37 -7.55 -0.86
N ARG A 43 6.99 -6.49 -1.59
CA ARG A 43 7.91 -5.66 -2.41
C ARG A 43 8.59 -4.55 -1.60
N GLY A 44 8.37 -4.54 -0.28
CA GLY A 44 8.95 -3.60 0.68
C GLY A 44 10.47 -3.38 0.56
N PRO A 45 11.34 -4.39 0.36
CA PRO A 45 12.79 -4.20 0.55
C PRO A 45 13.45 -3.19 -0.39
N SER A 46 13.15 -3.20 -1.69
CA SER A 46 13.76 -2.27 -2.65
C SER A 46 13.25 -0.84 -2.48
N LEU A 47 11.95 -0.69 -2.21
CA LEU A 47 11.33 0.60 -1.92
C LEU A 47 11.78 1.17 -0.56
N HIS A 48 12.00 0.30 0.41
CA HIS A 48 12.53 0.62 1.72
C HIS A 48 13.95 1.21 1.60
N ILE A 49 14.84 0.53 0.86
CA ILE A 49 16.20 1.02 0.58
C ILE A 49 16.15 2.40 -0.11
N SER A 50 15.31 2.57 -1.13
CA SER A 50 15.18 3.86 -1.81
C SER A 50 14.62 4.98 -0.92
N THR A 51 13.83 4.62 0.10
CA THR A 51 13.33 5.57 1.11
C THR A 51 14.44 5.97 2.07
N ILE A 52 15.24 5.02 2.56
CA ILE A 52 16.42 5.26 3.41
C ILE A 52 17.42 6.16 2.69
N CYS A 53 17.67 5.93 1.40
CA CYS A 53 18.59 6.75 0.60
C CYS A 53 18.03 8.14 0.22
N ASN A 54 16.90 8.56 0.80
CA ASN A 54 16.22 9.83 0.57
C ASN A 54 15.99 10.17 -0.92
N ILE A 55 15.68 9.15 -1.73
CA ILE A 55 15.45 9.36 -3.16
C ILE A 55 14.13 10.14 -3.36
N PRO A 56 14.09 11.15 -4.27
CA PRO A 56 12.86 11.84 -4.61
C PRO A 56 11.81 10.89 -5.20
N THR A 57 10.54 11.08 -4.86
CA THR A 57 9.43 10.22 -5.31
C THR A 57 9.35 10.07 -6.83
N GLY A 58 9.62 11.15 -7.58
CA GLY A 58 9.67 11.09 -9.05
C GLY A 58 10.79 10.18 -9.57
N ARG A 59 11.95 10.19 -8.91
CA ARG A 59 13.09 9.31 -9.27
C ARG A 59 12.82 7.86 -8.89
N MET A 60 12.10 7.61 -7.78
CA MET A 60 11.63 6.27 -7.43
C MET A 60 10.64 5.73 -8.47
N MET A 61 9.74 6.56 -8.99
CA MET A 61 8.82 6.17 -10.08
C MET A 61 9.59 5.81 -11.36
N HIS A 62 10.63 6.56 -11.71
CA HIS A 62 11.46 6.25 -12.87
C HIS A 62 12.16 4.90 -12.73
N ILE A 63 12.85 4.68 -11.60
CA ILE A 63 13.51 3.39 -11.27
C ILE A 63 12.51 2.23 -11.31
N MET A 64 11.29 2.46 -10.81
CA MET A 64 10.25 1.45 -10.87
C MET A 64 9.76 1.22 -12.29
N SER A 65 9.54 2.26 -13.08
CA SER A 65 9.15 2.13 -14.48
C SER A 65 10.18 1.32 -15.27
N ASP A 66 11.48 1.54 -15.03
CA ASP A 66 12.56 0.74 -15.62
C ASP A 66 12.51 -0.72 -15.16
N TYR A 67 12.28 -0.96 -13.86
CA TYR A 67 12.22 -2.30 -13.29
C TYR A 67 11.04 -3.13 -13.81
N TYR A 68 9.86 -2.51 -14.00
CA TYR A 68 8.72 -3.21 -14.60
C TYR A 68 8.78 -3.23 -16.13
N GLY A 69 9.49 -2.30 -16.76
CA GLY A 69 9.70 -2.18 -18.20
C GLY A 69 8.97 -1.01 -18.85
N ILE A 70 7.79 -0.63 -18.33
CA ILE A 70 7.07 0.60 -18.71
C ILE A 70 6.33 1.18 -17.50
N GLU A 71 6.08 2.50 -17.50
CA GLU A 71 5.37 3.17 -16.39
C GLU A 71 3.91 2.70 -16.24
N LEU A 72 3.24 2.40 -17.37
CA LEU A 72 1.82 1.98 -17.43
C LEU A 72 1.51 0.65 -16.72
N ILE A 73 2.52 -0.18 -16.46
CA ILE A 73 2.34 -1.49 -15.80
C ILE A 73 2.75 -1.47 -14.33
N VAL A 74 3.23 -0.33 -13.83
CA VAL A 74 3.53 -0.16 -12.41
C VAL A 74 2.22 -0.18 -11.63
N PRO A 75 2.05 -1.09 -10.64
CA PRO A 75 0.78 -1.26 -9.93
C PRO A 75 0.43 -0.15 -8.93
N TYR A 76 1.20 0.93 -8.90
CA TYR A 76 1.07 2.03 -7.97
C TYR A 76 1.65 3.32 -8.57
N GLY A 77 1.03 4.44 -8.24
CA GLY A 77 1.50 5.78 -8.60
C GLY A 77 2.33 6.46 -7.52
N THR A 78 2.73 7.70 -7.83
CA THR A 78 3.51 8.61 -6.96
C THR A 78 2.91 8.76 -5.55
N LYS A 79 1.59 8.85 -5.44
CA LYS A 79 0.91 9.02 -4.14
C LYS A 79 1.12 7.81 -3.21
N HIS A 80 1.11 6.59 -3.76
CA HIS A 80 1.36 5.39 -2.97
C HIS A 80 2.80 5.35 -2.45
N ILE A 81 3.77 5.79 -3.27
CA ILE A 81 5.17 5.92 -2.83
C ILE A 81 5.30 6.98 -1.74
N SER A 82 4.64 8.13 -1.90
CA SER A 82 4.64 9.19 -0.86
C SER A 82 4.05 8.70 0.46
N ASN A 83 2.96 7.91 0.40
CA ASN A 83 2.34 7.32 1.59
C ASN A 83 3.28 6.31 2.25
N LEU A 84 3.91 5.42 1.46
CA LEU A 84 4.90 4.47 1.96
C LEU A 84 6.08 5.18 2.63
N LYS A 85 6.63 6.25 2.02
CA LYS A 85 7.70 7.05 2.66
C LYS A 85 7.24 7.60 4.01
N SER A 86 6.00 8.05 4.11
CA SER A 86 5.45 8.58 5.36
C SER A 86 5.28 7.48 6.42
N GLU A 87 4.84 6.29 6.03
CA GLU A 87 4.76 5.12 6.93
C GLU A 87 6.14 4.68 7.42
N LEU A 88 7.11 4.55 6.52
CA LEU A 88 8.48 4.18 6.88
C LEU A 88 9.15 5.23 7.75
N ASN A 89 8.90 6.51 7.48
CA ASN A 89 9.39 7.58 8.33
C ASN A 89 8.75 7.53 9.71
N LYS A 90 7.45 7.20 9.84
CA LYS A 90 6.81 6.99 11.16
C LYS A 90 7.44 5.84 11.93
N ASP A 91 7.81 4.76 11.25
CA ASP A 91 8.52 3.64 11.88
C ASP A 91 9.94 4.03 12.30
N ALA A 92 10.63 4.85 11.51
CA ALA A 92 11.95 5.40 11.83
C ALA A 92 11.91 6.48 12.94
N THR A 93 10.81 7.25 13.00
CA THR A 93 10.53 8.27 14.03
C THR A 93 9.57 7.76 15.09
N LYS A 94 9.59 6.46 15.44
CA LYS A 94 9.28 6.08 16.82
C LYS A 94 10.40 6.69 17.68
N GLU A 95 10.49 8.01 17.91
CA GLU A 95 9.83 8.77 18.99
C GLU A 95 9.98 8.17 20.41
N GLY A 96 10.61 7.00 20.55
CA GLY A 96 11.06 6.46 21.83
C GLY A 96 12.46 6.94 22.17
N ASP A 97 13.35 7.12 21.18
CA ASP A 97 14.78 7.20 21.48
C ASP A 97 15.17 8.42 22.34
N MET A 98 14.69 9.62 22.01
CA MET A 98 15.03 10.81 22.83
C MET A 98 14.29 10.84 24.18
N ILE A 99 13.08 10.28 24.27
CA ILE A 99 12.32 10.22 25.52
C ILE A 99 12.89 9.13 26.44
N GLU A 100 13.25 7.96 25.91
CA GLU A 100 13.97 6.89 26.62
C GLU A 100 15.36 7.34 27.03
N THR A 101 16.09 8.04 26.16
CA THR A 101 17.41 8.60 26.49
C THR A 101 17.30 9.59 27.65
N VAL A 102 16.32 10.51 27.60
CA VAL A 102 16.08 11.46 28.70
C VAL A 102 15.61 10.74 29.97
N ALA A 103 14.78 9.71 29.86
CA ALA A 103 14.34 8.90 31.01
C ALA A 103 15.52 8.17 31.66
N TYR A 104 16.41 7.55 30.87
CA TYR A 104 17.63 6.90 31.34
C TYR A 104 18.52 7.84 32.14
N PHE A 105 18.76 9.05 31.64
CA PHE A 105 19.58 10.03 32.36
C PHE A 105 18.91 10.58 33.63
N LYS A 106 17.57 10.61 33.68
CA LYS A 106 16.83 10.99 34.89
C LYS A 106 16.83 9.90 35.96
N ASP A 107 16.88 8.63 35.58
CA ASP A 107 16.94 7.49 36.51
C ASP A 107 18.34 7.29 37.12
N GLN A 108 19.36 7.93 36.57
CA GLN A 108 20.75 7.89 37.03
C GLN A 108 21.15 9.08 37.94
N GLN A 109 20.19 9.92 38.34
CA GLN A 109 20.39 11.12 39.16
C GLN A 109 19.70 10.99 40.52
#